data_AF-M0QQ81-F1
#
_entry.id   AF-M0QQ81-F1
#
_cell.length_a   1.000
_cell.length_b   1.000
_cell.length_c   1.000
_cell.angle_alpha   90.00
_cell.angle_beta   90.00
_cell.angle_gamma   90.00
#
_symmetry.space_group_name_H-M   'P 1'
#
loop_
_entity.id
_entity.type
_entity.pdbx_description
1 polymer ?
#
loop_
_entity_poly.entity_id
_entity_poly.type
_entity_poly.pdbx_seq_one_letter_code
_entity_poly.pdbx_strand_id
1 'polypeptide(L)'
;MLGEVGERLREALEDENDDVPTQLLITEACRMADRLHRLDLILSGDEDTWMRLDLGKDSVIEVRVTSPLQESRQLSTVFRQLLAEIRRAKAEQAAGAGETQGDVLAGL
;
A
#
# COMPACT_ATOMS: atom_id res chain seq x y z
N MET A 1 4.55 -7.24 -9.18
CA MET A 1 5.10 -5.93 -9.58
C MET A 1 4.20 -4.86 -8.97
N LEU A 2 4.77 -3.86 -8.31
CA LEU A 2 4.01 -2.71 -7.78
C LEU A 2 3.69 -1.76 -8.94
N GLY A 3 2.63 -0.96 -8.78
CA GLY A 3 2.33 0.17 -9.65
C GLY A 3 3.06 1.43 -9.20
N GLU A 4 2.91 2.52 -9.96
CA GLU A 4 3.60 3.79 -9.68
C GLU A 4 3.33 4.31 -8.25
N VAL A 5 2.08 4.25 -7.81
CA VAL A 5 1.69 4.75 -6.48
C VAL A 5 2.29 3.87 -5.37
N GLY A 6 2.27 2.54 -5.54
CA GLY A 6 2.90 1.61 -4.62
C GLY A 6 4.41 1.77 -4.56
N GLU A 7 5.08 1.97 -5.69
CA GLU A 7 6.53 2.23 -5.72
C GLU A 7 6.91 3.53 -5.01
N ARG A 8 6.15 4.61 -5.25
CA ARG A 8 6.34 5.89 -4.57
C ARG A 8 6.12 5.78 -3.06
N LEU A 9 5.12 5.01 -2.63
CA LEU A 9 4.88 4.78 -1.21
C LEU A 9 6.01 3.97 -0.57
N ARG A 10 6.51 2.96 -1.29
CA ARG A 10 7.64 2.15 -0.86
C ARG A 10 8.88 3.00 -0.63
N GLU A 11 9.26 3.82 -1.62
CA GLU A 11 10.40 4.74 -1.52
C GLU A 11 10.26 5.72 -0.34
N ALA A 12 9.03 6.13 -0.02
CA ALA A 12 8.77 7.04 1.10
C ALA A 12 8.81 6.36 2.48
N LEU A 13 8.65 5.03 2.54
CA LEU A 13 8.50 4.30 3.80
C LEU A 13 9.66 3.38 4.12
N GLU A 14 10.32 2.75 3.15
CA GLU A 14 11.39 1.79 3.41
C GLU A 14 12.62 2.46 4.05
N ASP A 15 13.15 1.80 5.07
CA ASP A 15 14.44 2.09 5.68
C ASP A 15 15.30 0.82 5.66
N GLU A 16 16.62 0.97 5.50
CA GLU A 16 17.55 -0.16 5.48
C GLU A 16 17.59 -0.96 6.79
N ASN A 17 17.14 -0.35 7.90
CA ASN A 17 17.09 -0.95 9.23
C ASN A 17 15.73 -1.57 9.57
N ASP A 18 14.75 -1.52 8.66
CA ASP A 18 13.43 -2.10 8.91
C ASP A 18 13.54 -3.62 9.11
N ASP A 19 12.95 -4.15 10.18
CA ASP A 19 12.85 -5.59 10.36
C ASP A 19 11.93 -6.25 9.32
N VAL A 20 12.07 -7.57 9.16
CA VAL A 20 11.28 -8.34 8.18
C VAL A 20 9.76 -8.15 8.34
N PRO A 21 9.18 -8.17 9.55
CA PRO A 21 7.77 -7.84 9.74
C PRO A 21 7.37 -6.47 9.18
N THR A 22 8.17 -5.42 9.45
CA THR A 22 7.91 -4.05 8.98
C THR A 22 7.99 -3.96 7.46
N GLN A 23 8.98 -4.60 6.85
CA GLN A 23 9.11 -4.69 5.39
C GLN A 23 7.89 -5.36 4.73
N LEU A 24 7.34 -6.41 5.36
CA LEU A 24 6.13 -7.08 4.87
C LEU A 24 4.90 -6.18 4.99
N LEU A 25 4.73 -5.46 6.10
CA LEU A 25 3.65 -4.49 6.26
C LEU A 25 3.73 -3.36 5.23
N ILE A 26 4.93 -2.83 4.98
CA ILE A 26 5.17 -1.82 3.94
C ILE A 26 4.79 -2.37 2.56
N THR A 27 5.20 -3.60 2.24
CA THR A 27 4.88 -4.25 0.96
C THR A 27 3.36 -4.37 0.75
N GLU A 28 2.62 -4.79 1.78
CA GLU A 28 1.17 -4.88 1.69
C GLU A 28 0.52 -3.49 1.58
N ALA A 29 1.04 -2.48 2.28
CA ALA A 29 0.56 -1.10 2.16
C ALA A 29 0.72 -0.56 0.73
N CYS A 30 1.84 -0.87 0.08
CA CYS A 30 2.09 -0.49 -1.32
C CYS A 30 1.08 -1.13 -2.27
N ARG A 31 0.80 -2.43 -2.10
CA ARG A 31 -0.21 -3.14 -2.90
C ARG A 31 -1.62 -2.57 -2.70
N MET A 32 -1.94 -2.18 -1.46
CA MET A 32 -3.23 -1.55 -1.14
C MET A 32 -3.34 -0.15 -1.73
N ALA A 33 -2.26 0.63 -1.72
CA ALA A 33 -2.21 1.96 -2.33
C ALA A 33 -2.45 1.87 -3.85
N ASP A 34 -1.80 0.92 -4.53
CA ASP A 34 -2.05 0.66 -5.96
C ASP A 34 -3.50 0.28 -6.24
N ARG A 35 -4.10 -0.55 -5.37
CA ARG A 35 -5.48 -0.99 -5.55
C ARG A 35 -6.49 0.13 -5.26
N LEU A 36 -6.22 1.00 -4.28
CA LEU A 36 -6.99 2.22 -4.06
C LEU A 36 -6.88 3.17 -5.24
N HIS A 37 -5.69 3.33 -5.82
CA HIS A 37 -5.50 4.17 -7.00
C HIS A 37 -6.31 3.66 -8.19
N ARG A 38 -6.33 2.34 -8.44
CA ARG A 38 -7.19 1.77 -9.50
C ARG A 38 -8.68 1.98 -9.21
N LEU A 39 -9.12 1.81 -7.97
CA LEU A 39 -10.52 2.06 -7.60
C LEU A 39 -10.89 3.54 -7.78
N ASP A 40 -9.97 4.46 -7.52
CA ASP A 40 -10.16 5.89 -7.76
C ASP A 40 -10.33 6.18 -9.26
N LEU A 41 -9.46 5.64 -10.12
CA LEU A 41 -9.57 5.73 -11.57
C LEU A 41 -10.90 5.15 -12.10
N ILE A 42 -11.34 4.02 -11.54
CA ILE A 42 -12.67 3.45 -11.85
C ILE A 42 -13.78 4.41 -11.41
N LEU A 43 -13.71 4.99 -10.21
CA LEU A 43 -14.76 5.88 -9.72
C LEU A 43 -14.78 7.23 -10.42
N SER A 44 -13.64 7.72 -10.93
CA SER A 44 -13.54 8.97 -11.69
C SER A 44 -14.03 8.84 -13.13
N GLY A 45 -14.34 7.63 -13.60
CA GLY A 45 -14.83 7.38 -14.96
C GLY A 45 -13.73 7.44 -16.02
N ASP A 46 -12.49 7.07 -15.67
CA ASP A 46 -11.43 6.89 -16.66
C ASP A 46 -11.72 5.64 -17.53
N GLU A 47 -12.11 5.89 -18.79
CA GLU A 47 -12.58 4.87 -19.75
C GLU A 47 -11.55 3.76 -20.00
N ASP A 48 -10.26 4.07 -20.02
CA ASP A 48 -9.19 3.09 -20.27
C ASP A 48 -8.96 2.14 -19.08
N THR A 49 -9.36 2.55 -17.86
CA THR A 49 -9.24 1.74 -16.65
C THR A 49 -10.45 0.82 -16.43
N TRP A 50 -11.62 1.14 -17.01
CA TRP A 50 -12.87 0.39 -16.79
C TRP A 50 -12.86 -1.02 -17.36
N MET A 51 -12.47 -1.18 -18.63
CA MET A 51 -12.19 -2.47 -19.26
C MET A 51 -11.80 -2.27 -20.73
N ARG A 52 -10.70 -2.89 -21.16
CA ARG A 52 -10.44 -3.12 -22.58
C ARG A 52 -11.02 -4.48 -22.97
N LEU A 53 -12.17 -4.47 -23.62
CA LEU A 53 -12.82 -5.66 -24.19
C LEU A 53 -12.37 -5.85 -25.64
N ASP A 54 -11.69 -6.95 -25.93
CA ASP A 54 -11.44 -7.40 -27.30
C ASP A 54 -12.53 -8.41 -27.68
N LEU A 55 -13.57 -7.94 -28.36
CA LEU A 55 -14.73 -8.74 -28.74
C LEU A 55 -14.61 -9.20 -30.19
N GLY A 56 -14.69 -10.52 -30.40
CA GLY A 56 -14.91 -11.10 -31.72
C GLY A 56 -16.23 -10.61 -32.33
N LYS A 57 -16.38 -10.74 -33.66
CA LYS A 57 -17.27 -9.91 -34.48
C LYS A 57 -18.77 -9.87 -34.13
N ASP A 58 -19.33 -10.70 -33.24
CA ASP A 58 -20.79 -10.80 -33.08
C ASP A 58 -21.28 -11.08 -31.64
N SER A 59 -20.71 -10.46 -30.60
CA SER A 59 -21.27 -10.55 -29.23
C SER A 59 -21.35 -9.21 -28.49
N VAL A 60 -22.54 -8.90 -27.95
CA VAL A 60 -22.73 -7.85 -26.94
C VAL A 60 -22.46 -8.47 -25.58
N ILE A 61 -21.44 -8.00 -24.87
CA ILE A 61 -21.15 -8.40 -23.50
C ILE A 61 -21.60 -7.28 -22.56
N GLU A 62 -22.54 -7.60 -21.67
CA GLU A 62 -22.88 -6.75 -20.53
C GLU A 62 -21.83 -6.97 -19.44
N VAL A 63 -21.09 -5.91 -19.09
CA VAL A 63 -20.16 -5.90 -17.97
C VAL A 63 -20.75 -5.09 -16.84
N ARG A 64 -20.86 -5.71 -15.67
CA ARG A 64 -21.35 -5.06 -14.46
C ARG A 64 -20.23 -4.91 -13.45
N VAL A 65 -19.72 -3.70 -13.32
CA VAL A 65 -18.84 -3.35 -12.19
C VAL A 65 -19.72 -3.15 -10.96
N THR A 66 -19.56 -4.02 -9.96
CA THR A 66 -20.42 -4.00 -8.76
C THR A 66 -19.71 -3.32 -7.61
N SER A 67 -20.36 -2.31 -7.01
CA SER A 67 -19.97 -1.67 -5.74
C SER A 67 -18.51 -1.15 -5.58
N PRO A 68 -17.88 -0.54 -6.60
CA PRO A 68 -16.48 -0.06 -6.49
C PRO A 68 -16.28 0.97 -5.36
N LEU A 69 -17.31 1.79 -5.07
CA LEU A 69 -17.27 2.77 -3.97
C LEU A 69 -17.25 2.10 -2.59
N GLN A 70 -17.94 0.98 -2.44
CA GLN A 70 -17.97 0.23 -1.18
C GLN A 70 -16.61 -0.42 -0.92
N GLU A 71 -16.03 -1.06 -1.94
CA GLU A 71 -14.68 -1.63 -1.85
C GLU A 71 -13.64 -0.56 -1.54
N SER A 72 -13.69 0.59 -2.21
CA SER A 72 -12.79 1.72 -1.96
C SER A 72 -12.83 2.18 -0.50
N ARG A 73 -14.03 2.31 0.09
CA ARG A 73 -14.19 2.72 1.50
C ARG A 73 -13.66 1.67 2.48
N GLN A 74 -13.91 0.39 2.21
CA GLN A 74 -13.42 -0.72 3.04
C GLN A 74 -11.89 -0.76 2.99
N LEU A 75 -11.32 -0.75 1.79
CA LEU A 75 -9.88 -0.79 1.58
C LEU A 75 -9.18 0.43 2.19
N SER A 76 -9.79 1.63 2.08
CA SER A 76 -9.26 2.86 2.71
C SER A 76 -9.18 2.75 4.23
N THR A 77 -10.11 2.01 4.85
CA THR A 77 -10.12 1.82 6.30
C THR A 77 -8.98 0.91 6.74
N VAL A 78 -8.82 -0.23 6.06
CA VAL A 78 -7.73 -1.16 6.32
C VAL A 78 -6.38 -0.50 6.03
N PHE A 79 -6.28 0.29 4.96
CA PHE A 79 -5.05 0.98 4.60
C PHE A 79 -4.60 1.97 5.68
N ARG A 80 -5.52 2.74 6.27
CA ARG A 80 -5.20 3.62 7.41
C ARG A 80 -4.70 2.85 8.63
N GLN A 81 -5.27 1.67 8.91
CA GLN A 81 -4.82 0.82 10.01
C GLN A 81 -3.38 0.33 9.76
N LEU A 82 -3.11 -0.16 8.55
CA LEU A 82 -1.79 -0.64 8.17
C LEU A 82 -0.72 0.46 8.26
N LEU A 83 -1.03 1.68 7.81
CA LEU A 83 -0.12 2.83 7.97
C LEU A 83 0.14 3.19 9.44
N ALA A 84 -0.87 3.05 10.31
CA ALA A 84 -0.69 3.28 11.74
C ALA A 84 0.21 2.21 12.38
N GLU A 85 0.06 0.95 11.98
CA GLU A 85 0.90 -0.17 12.42
C GLU A 85 2.36 0.02 11.98
N ILE A 86 2.60 0.40 10.72
CA ILE A 86 3.96 0.68 10.22
C ILE A 86 4.62 1.80 11.02
N ARG A 87 3.90 2.91 11.25
CA ARG A 87 4.43 4.04 12.06
C ARG A 87 4.78 3.61 13.47
N ARG A 88 3.95 2.75 14.08
CA ARG A 88 4.18 2.22 15.41
C ARG A 88 5.42 1.30 15.43
N ALA A 89 5.52 0.36 14.49
CA ALA A 89 6.66 -0.56 14.38
C ALA A 89 7.98 0.21 14.22
N LYS A 90 8.01 1.22 13.34
CA LYS A 90 9.18 2.08 13.16
C LYS A 90 9.55 2.87 14.42
N ALA A 91 8.56 3.36 15.17
CA ALA A 91 8.82 4.06 16.43
C ALA A 91 9.40 3.11 17.51
N GLU A 92 8.92 1.88 17.59
CA GLU A 92 9.42 0.85 18.52
C GLU A 92 10.87 0.45 18.17
N GLN A 93 11.21 0.31 16.88
CA GLN A 93 12.58 0.04 16.43
C GLN A 93 13.55 1.18 16.75
N ALA A 94 13.14 2.42 16.50
CA ALA A 94 13.95 3.60 16.81
C ALA A 94 14.24 3.73 18.32
N ALA A 95 13.27 3.36 19.17
CA ALA A 95 13.45 3.35 20.62
C ALA A 95 14.46 2.28 21.07
N GLY A 96 14.40 1.07 20.49
CA GLY A 96 15.34 -0.01 20.81
C GLY A 96 16.78 0.24 20.34
N ALA A 97 16.97 0.98 19.25
CA ALA A 97 18.29 1.35 18.74
C ALA A 97 19.05 2.32 19.67
N GLY A 98 18.33 3.21 20.36
CA GLY A 98 18.93 4.21 21.27
C GLY A 98 19.53 3.64 22.55
N GLU A 99 19.06 2.48 23.01
CA GLU A 99 19.54 1.86 24.25
C GLU A 99 20.92 1.19 24.09
N THR A 100 21.32 0.80 22.88
CA THR A 100 22.58 0.07 22.65
C THR A 100 23.81 0.99 22.59
N GLN A 101 23.64 2.28 22.24
CA GLN A 101 24.77 3.22 22.08
C GLN A 101 25.20 3.89 23.39
N GLY A 102 24.38 3.84 24.45
CA GLY A 102 24.68 4.48 25.74
C GLY A 102 25.66 3.71 26.64
N ASP A 103 25.80 2.39 26.45
CA ASP A 103 26.56 1.53 27.36
C ASP A 103 28.06 1.43 27.00
N VAL A 104 28.42 1.66 25.74
CA VAL A 104 29.82 1.53 25.26
C VAL A 104 30.74 2.70 25.66
N LEU A 105 30.20 3.82 26.14
CA LEU A 105 30.98 4.98 26.59
C LEU A 105 31.09 5.08 28.13
N ALA A 106 30.44 4.19 28.88
CA ALA A 106 30.49 4.19 30.34
C ALA A 106 31.71 3.44 30.92
N GLY A 107 32.59 2.90 30.06
CA GLY A 107 33.70 2.00 30.45
C GLY A 107 35.11 2.41 30.02
N LEU A 108 35.35 3.66 29.59
CA LEU A 108 36.68 4.22 29.31
C LEU A 108 37.06 5.29 30.33
#